data_AF-A0A7W0G8K7-F1
#
_entry.id   AF-A0A7W0G8K7-F1
#
_cell.length_a   1.000
_cell.length_b   1.000
_cell.length_c   1.000
_cell.angle_alpha   90.00
_cell.angle_beta   90.00
_cell.angle_gamma   90.00
#
_symmetry.space_group_name_H-M   'P 1'
#
loop_
_entity.id
_entity.type
_entity.pdbx_description
1 polymer ?
#
loop_
_entity_poly.entity_id
_entity_poly.type
_entity_poly.pdbx_seq_one_letter_code
_entity_poly.pdbx_strand_id
1 'polypeptide(L)' 'MGDPRLYIGRRGGGHPRGRARRARGRDNDPWAWLRRHHERAYSFVDATSFALMRSLPIREALASDGDFAAAGSVELRA' A
#
# COMPACT_ATOMS: atom_id res chain seq x y z
N MET A 1 62.22 1.80 1.21
CA MET A 1 60.76 1.95 1.39
C MET A 1 60.09 1.54 0.09
N GLY A 2 59.42 0.41 0.08
CA GLY A 2 58.65 -0.10 -1.05
C GLY A 2 57.94 -1.36 -0.60
N ASP A 3 56.61 -1.30 -0.47
CA ASP A 3 55.79 -2.46 -0.10
C ASP A 3 55.17 -3.06 -1.37
N PRO A 4 55.53 -4.31 -1.74
CA PRO A 4 54.97 -5.00 -2.88
C PRO A 4 53.92 -6.00 -2.41
N ARG A 5 52.64 -5.63 -2.44
CA ARG A 5 51.51 -6.58 -2.45
C ARG A 5 50.19 -5.89 -2.79
N LEU A 6 50.03 -5.60 -4.08
CA LEU A 6 48.78 -5.88 -4.76
C LEU A 6 48.51 -7.39 -4.65
N TYR A 7 47.34 -7.81 -4.15
CA TYR A 7 46.49 -8.84 -4.77
C TYR A 7 45.15 -8.97 -4.01
N ILE A 8 44.11 -8.35 -4.57
CA ILE A 8 42.72 -8.81 -4.77
C ILE A 8 42.02 -9.58 -3.63
N GLY A 9 41.07 -8.91 -2.97
CA GLY A 9 40.04 -9.51 -2.12
C GLY A 9 38.66 -8.90 -2.41
N ARG A 10 38.03 -9.34 -3.50
CA ARG A 10 36.64 -9.05 -3.86
C ARG A 10 35.71 -9.74 -2.84
N ARG A 11 34.95 -8.98 -2.04
CA ARG A 11 33.54 -9.27 -1.67
C ARG A 11 33.00 -8.26 -0.66
N GLY A 12 31.77 -7.81 -0.89
CA GLY A 12 31.01 -7.01 0.07
C GLY A 12 30.59 -5.64 -0.45
N GLY A 13 30.19 -5.53 -1.72
CA GLY A 13 29.38 -4.41 -2.17
C GLY A 13 28.16 -4.33 -1.27
N GLY A 14 28.11 -3.30 -0.43
CA GLY A 14 26.98 -3.01 0.42
C GLY A 14 25.78 -2.88 -0.48
N HIS A 15 24.92 -3.89 -0.48
CA HIS A 15 23.60 -3.79 -1.06
C HIS A 15 22.95 -2.60 -0.37
N PRO A 16 22.61 -1.49 -1.08
CA PRO A 16 21.76 -0.51 -0.46
C PRO A 16 20.48 -1.28 -0.14
N ARG A 17 20.27 -1.58 1.14
CA ARG A 17 18.96 -1.99 1.62
C ARG A 17 18.09 -0.80 1.26
N GLY A 18 17.44 -0.88 0.10
CA GLY A 18 16.46 0.08 -0.32
C GLY A 18 15.55 0.22 0.88
N ARG A 19 15.51 1.42 1.47
CA ARG A 19 14.42 1.79 2.35
C ARG A 19 13.18 1.69 1.47
N ALA A 20 12.58 0.51 1.39
CA ALA A 20 11.23 0.35 0.91
C ALA A 20 10.44 1.34 1.77
N ARG A 21 9.99 2.41 1.12
CA ARG A 21 9.23 3.49 1.75
C ARG A 21 8.04 2.83 2.44
N ARG A 22 8.13 2.55 3.73
CA ARG A 22 6.94 2.34 4.57
C ARG A 22 6.34 3.72 4.84
N ALA A 23 5.86 4.34 3.79
CA ALA A 23 4.77 5.29 3.89
C ALA A 23 3.49 4.49 3.65
N ARG A 24 3.20 3.48 4.48
CA ARG A 24 1.82 3.03 4.59
C ARG A 24 1.14 4.09 5.45
N GLY A 25 0.56 5.08 4.76
CA GLY A 25 -0.26 6.10 5.41
C GLY A 25 -1.26 5.42 6.34
N ARG A 26 -1.58 6.10 7.43
CA ARG A 26 -2.53 5.63 8.46
C ARG A 26 -3.91 5.25 7.89
N ASP A 27 -4.18 5.58 6.64
CA ASP A 27 -5.45 5.43 5.95
C ASP A 27 -5.59 4.12 5.13
N ASN A 28 -4.57 3.25 5.17
CA ASN A 28 -4.60 1.89 4.58
C ASN A 28 -4.86 0.78 5.61
N ASP A 29 -5.07 1.10 6.89
CA ASP A 29 -5.53 0.11 7.87
C ASP A 29 -7.07 0.01 7.80
N PRO A 30 -7.64 -1.12 7.33
CA PRO A 30 -9.09 -1.29 7.21
C PRO A 30 -9.81 -1.16 8.56
N TRP A 31 -9.19 -1.59 9.67
CA TRP A 31 -9.80 -1.47 10.98
C TRP A 31 -9.84 -0.03 11.48
N ALA A 32 -8.77 0.74 11.20
CA ALA A 32 -8.76 2.16 11.52
C ALA A 32 -9.81 2.93 10.71
N TRP A 33 -10.05 2.52 9.46
CA TRP A 33 -11.08 3.10 8.61
C TRP A 33 -12.49 2.80 9.16
N LEU A 34 -12.82 1.55 9.47
CA LEU A 34 -14.13 1.19 10.05
C LEU A 34 -14.43 1.88 11.38
N ARG A 35 -13.41 2.11 12.23
CA ARG A 35 -13.56 2.87 13.48
C ARG A 35 -13.81 4.37 13.29
N ARG A 36 -13.65 4.90 12.08
CA ARG A 36 -13.96 6.30 11.77
C ARG A 36 -15.27 6.44 11.01
N HIS A 37 -15.62 5.42 10.24
CA HIS A 37 -16.75 5.44 9.33
C HIS A 37 -17.95 4.70 9.95
N HIS A 38 -18.70 5.41 10.79
CA HIS A 38 -19.89 4.93 11.48
C HIS A 38 -21.19 5.42 10.85
N GLU A 39 -21.11 6.32 9.86
CA GLU A 39 -22.24 6.90 9.14
C GLU A 39 -23.03 5.87 8.30
N ARG A 40 -22.39 4.74 7.98
CA ARG A 40 -22.96 3.65 7.18
C ARG A 40 -22.38 2.33 7.65
N ALA A 41 -23.18 1.27 7.53
CA ALA A 41 -22.70 -0.08 7.80
C ALA A 41 -21.80 -0.53 6.64
N TYR A 42 -20.49 -0.57 6.87
CA TYR A 42 -19.53 -1.14 5.94
C TYR A 42 -19.07 -2.51 6.42
N SER A 43 -18.87 -3.44 5.49
CA SER A 43 -18.25 -4.72 5.82
C SER A 43 -16.74 -4.58 5.96
N PHE A 44 -16.12 -5.56 6.61
CA PHE A 44 -14.65 -5.66 6.63
C PHE A 44 -14.07 -5.83 5.22
N VAL A 45 -14.80 -6.51 4.33
CA VAL A 45 -14.39 -6.70 2.93
C VAL A 45 -14.33 -5.36 2.19
N ASP A 46 -15.30 -4.48 2.40
CA ASP A 46 -15.31 -3.13 1.80
C ASP A 46 -14.11 -2.33 2.28
N ALA A 47 -13.88 -2.31 3.60
CA ALA A 47 -12.75 -1.58 4.19
C ALA A 47 -11.39 -2.08 3.65
N THR A 48 -11.23 -3.40 3.47
CA THR A 48 -10.02 -3.96 2.85
C THR A 48 -9.89 -3.58 1.39
N SER A 49 -11.00 -3.56 0.64
CA SER A 49 -11.03 -3.14 -0.75
C SER A 49 -10.65 -1.67 -0.90
N PHE A 50 -11.17 -0.78 -0.05
CA PHE A 50 -10.81 0.64 -0.05
C PHE A 50 -9.33 0.85 0.25
N ALA A 51 -8.79 0.14 1.24
CA ALA A 51 -7.37 0.18 1.56
C ALA A 51 -6.50 -0.29 0.37
N LEU A 52 -6.92 -1.36 -0.30
CA LEU A 52 -6.24 -1.87 -1.48
C LEU A 52 -6.28 -0.84 -2.63
N MET A 53 -7.46 -0.29 -2.92
CA MET A 53 -7.67 0.69 -3.99
C MET A 53 -6.81 1.94 -3.79
N ARG A 54 -6.74 2.48 -2.57
CA ARG A 54 -5.85 3.60 -2.21
C ARG A 54 -4.37 3.27 -2.38
N SER A 55 -3.99 2.01 -2.17
CA SER A 55 -2.61 1.56 -2.31
C SER A 55 -2.18 1.28 -3.76
N LEU A 56 -3.14 0.95 -4.63
CA LEU A 56 -2.91 0.52 -6.02
C LEU A 56 -3.43 1.52 -7.08
N PRO A 57 -3.48 2.81 -6.73
CA PRO A 57 -4.25 3.86 -7.44
C PRO A 57 -5.52 3.42 -8.21
N ILE A 58 -6.29 2.46 -7.69
CA ILE A 58 -7.51 1.99 -8.35
C ILE A 58 -8.64 2.95 -7.97
N ARG A 59 -9.36 3.47 -8.97
CA ARG A 59 -10.48 4.40 -8.76
C ARG A 59 -11.84 3.81 -9.10
N GLU A 60 -11.87 2.79 -9.94
CA GLU A 60 -13.09 2.18 -10.45
C GLU A 60 -13.35 0.84 -9.75
N ALA A 61 -14.60 0.60 -9.39
CA ALA A 61 -15.06 -0.63 -8.76
C ALA A 61 -16.29 -1.15 -9.48
N LEU A 62 -16.29 -2.41 -9.88
CA LEU A 62 -17.49 -3.08 -10.36
C LEU A 62 -18.28 -3.57 -9.13
N ALA A 63 -19.19 -2.72 -8.64
CA ALA A 63 -20.02 -2.96 -7.47
C ALA A 63 -21.44 -2.42 -7.68
N SER A 64 -22.40 -3.00 -6.96
CA SER A 64 -23.83 -2.76 -7.19
C SER A 64 -24.59 -2.21 -5.97
N ASP A 65 -23.95 -2.14 -4.80
CA ASP A 65 -24.57 -1.78 -3.51
C ASP A 65 -24.41 -0.29 -3.13
N GLY A 66 -23.61 0.49 -3.87
CA GLY A 66 -23.39 1.90 -3.58
C GLY A 66 -22.35 2.15 -2.47
N ASP A 67 -21.78 1.12 -1.86
CA ASP A 67 -20.81 1.27 -0.77
C ASP A 67 -19.48 1.83 -1.28
N PHE A 68 -19.09 1.43 -2.48
CA PHE A 68 -17.86 1.92 -3.12
C PHE A 68 -18.00 3.37 -3.57
N ALA A 69 -19.17 3.74 -4.09
CA ALA A 69 -19.49 5.12 -4.42
C ALA A 69 -19.50 6.01 -3.15
N ALA A 70 -20.10 5.55 -2.07
CA ALA A 70 -20.13 6.26 -0.78
C ALA A 70 -18.72 6.47 -0.18
N ALA A 71 -17.80 5.53 -0.42
CA ALA A 71 -16.41 5.63 0.00
C ALA A 71 -15.51 6.45 -0.96
N GLY A 72 -16.07 7.02 -2.03
CA GLY A 72 -15.38 7.90 -2.98
C GLY A 72 -14.79 7.22 -4.22
N SER A 73 -15.17 5.98 -4.49
CA SER A 73 -14.81 5.26 -5.73
C SER A 73 -15.82 5.54 -6.84
N VAL A 74 -15.44 5.26 -8.09
CA VAL A 74 -16.34 5.25 -9.24
C VAL A 74 -16.94 3.86 -9.37
N GLU A 75 -18.24 3.71 -9.11
CA GLU A 75 -18.93 2.44 -9.36
C GLU A 75 -19.25 2.27 -10.85
N LEU A 76 -18.72 1.20 -11.43
CA LEU A 76 -19.09 0.74 -12.76
C LEU A 76 -20.36 -0.11 -12.66
N ARG A 77 -21.17 -0.08 -13.72
CA ARG A 77 -22.33 -0.96 -13.90
C ARG A 77 -22.04 -1.93 -15.04
N ALA A 78 -22.43 -3.19 -14.87
CA ALA A 78 -22.45 -4.20 -15.92
C ALA A 78 -23.81 -4.22 -16.63
#